data_AF-A0A5B9DCY9-F1
#
_entry.id   AF-A0A5B9DCY9-F1
#
_cell.length_a   1.000
_cell.length_b   1.000
_cell.length_c   1.000
_cell.angle_alpha   90.00
_cell.angle_beta   90.00
_cell.angle_gamma   90.00
#
_symmetry.space_group_name_H-M   'P 1'
#
loop_
_entity.id
_entity.type
_entity.pdbx_description
1 polymer ?
#
loop_
_entity_poly.entity_id
_entity_poly.type
_entity_poly.pdbx_seq_one_letter_code
_entity_poly.pdbx_strand_id
1 'polypeptide(L)'
;MSTEEYWLKIKEYFLKMRDVQKQGESLKIKKKMFAMLNKEGNFVIKLPKDRVNELLRIKEGKPYDPGNGKIMKEWVIIPVEFSDKWINYTKEAKKFAESLIK
;
A
#
# COMPACT_ATOMS: atom_id res chain seq x y z
N MET A 1 4.55 2.82 -18.40
CA MET A 1 4.20 1.58 -17.69
C MET A 1 2.83 1.75 -17.06
N SER A 2 1.99 0.72 -17.08
CA SER A 2 0.69 0.74 -16.41
C SER A 2 0.82 0.50 -14.91
N THR A 3 -0.21 0.86 -14.15
CA THR A 3 -0.31 0.58 -12.71
C THR A 3 -0.12 -0.91 -12.40
N GLU A 4 -0.67 -1.79 -13.24
CA GLU A 4 -0.56 -3.24 -13.13
C GLU A 4 0.89 -3.72 -13.28
N GLU A 5 1.66 -3.13 -14.21
CA GLU A 5 3.07 -3.47 -14.39
C GLU A 5 3.92 -3.04 -13.19
N TYR A 6 3.67 -1.87 -12.61
CA TYR A 6 4.32 -1.46 -11.37
C TYR A 6 3.92 -2.35 -10.19
N TRP A 7 2.64 -2.73 -10.12
CA TRP A 7 2.17 -3.65 -9.09
C TRP A 7 2.82 -5.04 -9.21
N LEU A 8 3.05 -5.53 -10.42
CA LEU A 8 3.79 -6.78 -10.63
C LEU A 8 5.21 -6.68 -10.07
N LYS A 9 5.94 -5.58 -10.34
CA LYS A 9 7.27 -5.34 -9.77
C LYS A 9 7.27 -5.31 -8.24
N ILE A 10 6.25 -4.69 -7.63
CA ILE A 10 6.08 -4.70 -6.18
C ILE A 10 5.89 -6.13 -5.67
N LYS A 11 4.98 -6.91 -6.28
CA LYS A 11 4.79 -8.33 -5.91
C LYS A 11 6.09 -9.12 -6.03
N GLU A 12 6.81 -9.02 -7.14
CA GLU A 12 8.08 -9.72 -7.36
C GLU A 12 9.16 -9.34 -6.35
N TYR A 13 9.22 -8.08 -5.93
CA TYR A 13 10.17 -7.61 -4.93
C TYR A 13 9.87 -8.20 -3.55
N PHE A 14 8.62 -8.08 -3.09
CA PHE A 14 8.24 -8.42 -1.72
C PHE A 14 7.96 -9.91 -1.50
N LEU A 15 7.49 -10.64 -2.51
CA LEU A 15 7.22 -12.09 -2.38
C LEU A 15 8.49 -12.94 -2.27
N LYS A 16 9.68 -12.36 -2.47
CA LYS A 16 10.97 -13.00 -2.15
C LYS A 16 11.25 -13.04 -0.65
N MET A 17 10.54 -12.25 0.15
CA MET A 17 10.71 -12.19 1.61
C MET A 17 9.84 -13.27 2.28
N ARG A 18 10.46 -14.10 3.12
CA ARG A 18 9.82 -15.32 3.69
C ARG A 18 8.56 -15.05 4.51
N ASP A 19 8.42 -13.85 5.06
CA ASP A 19 7.31 -13.43 5.92
C ASP A 19 6.16 -12.75 5.16
N VAL A 20 6.35 -12.45 3.88
CA VAL A 20 5.34 -11.81 3.03
C VAL A 20 4.54 -12.86 2.28
N GLN A 21 3.22 -12.67 2.27
CA GLN A 21 2.26 -13.54 1.60
C GLN A 21 1.33 -12.71 0.72
N LYS A 22 0.89 -13.29 -0.40
CA LYS A 22 -0.18 -12.74 -1.24
C LYS A 22 -1.54 -13.25 -0.77
N GLN A 23 -2.56 -12.42 -0.88
CA GLN A 23 -3.96 -12.83 -0.81
C GLN A 23 -4.76 -11.99 -1.83
N GLY A 24 -5.23 -12.60 -2.91
CA GLY A 24 -5.77 -11.84 -4.04
C GLY A 24 -4.77 -10.81 -4.56
N GLU A 25 -5.20 -9.58 -4.85
CA GLU A 25 -4.32 -8.47 -5.23
C GLU A 25 -3.75 -7.69 -4.04
N SER A 26 -3.52 -8.36 -2.91
CA SER A 26 -2.94 -7.76 -1.71
C SER A 26 -1.70 -8.51 -1.21
N LEU A 27 -0.81 -7.78 -0.55
CA LEU A 27 0.33 -8.29 0.22
C LEU A 27 0.07 -8.14 1.72
N LYS A 28 0.49 -9.15 2.49
CA LYS A 28 0.33 -9.19 3.94
C LYS A 28 1.50 -9.87 4.65
N ILE A 29 1.66 -9.59 5.94
CA ILE A 29 2.48 -10.38 6.87
C ILE A 29 1.54 -10.98 7.91
N LYS A 30 1.62 -12.31 8.11
CA LYS A 30 0.65 -13.08 8.91
C LYS A 30 -0.80 -12.75 8.47
N LYS A 31 -1.54 -11.98 9.28
CA LYS A 31 -2.93 -11.55 9.03
C LYS A 31 -3.06 -10.04 8.78
N LYS A 32 -1.95 -9.31 8.59
CA LYS A 32 -1.90 -7.85 8.45
C LYS A 32 -1.57 -7.46 7.01
N MET A 33 -2.58 -7.00 6.26
CA MET A 33 -2.41 -6.46 4.92
C MET A 33 -1.69 -5.11 4.99
N PHE A 34 -0.77 -4.87 4.04
CA PHE A 34 0.01 -3.63 3.99
C PHE A 34 0.06 -2.96 2.62
N ALA A 35 -0.22 -3.68 1.53
CA ALA A 35 -0.31 -3.10 0.19
C ALA A 35 -1.31 -3.88 -0.65
N MET A 36 -1.98 -3.21 -1.60
CA MET A 36 -2.87 -3.84 -2.55
C MET A 36 -3.04 -3.01 -3.83
N LEU A 37 -3.47 -3.68 -4.89
CA LEU A 37 -4.10 -3.05 -6.04
C LEU A 37 -5.61 -3.25 -5.91
N ASN A 38 -6.38 -2.16 -5.73
CA ASN A 38 -7.83 -2.27 -5.59
C ASN A 38 -8.52 -2.56 -6.95
N LYS A 39 -9.83 -2.81 -6.92
CA LYS A 39 -10.61 -3.14 -8.13
C LYS A 39 -10.67 -2.02 -9.18
N GLU A 40 -10.40 -0.78 -8.78
CA GLU A 40 -10.40 0.40 -9.65
C GLU A 40 -9.00 0.69 -10.25
N GLY A 41 -8.01 -0.16 -9.96
CA GLY A 41 -6.63 0.04 -10.42
C GLY A 41 -5.85 1.06 -9.57
N ASN A 42 -6.29 1.35 -8.36
CA ASN A 42 -5.56 2.21 -7.42
C ASN A 42 -4.56 1.38 -6.60
N PHE A 43 -3.31 1.82 -6.55
CA PHE A 43 -2.33 1.27 -5.62
C PHE A 43 -2.52 1.86 -4.23
N VAL A 44 -2.82 1.01 -3.26
CA VAL A 44 -3.21 1.41 -1.90
C VAL A 44 -2.28 0.75 -0.90
N ILE A 45 -1.79 1.53 0.07
CA ILE A 45 -0.90 1.04 1.13
C ILE A 45 -1.40 1.42 2.52
N LYS A 46 -1.02 0.60 3.50
CA LYS A 46 -1.31 0.83 4.92
C LYS A 46 -0.15 1.54 5.60
N LEU A 47 -0.40 2.69 6.21
CA LEU A 47 0.60 3.49 6.92
C LEU A 47 0.02 4.04 8.24
N PRO A 48 0.87 4.45 9.20
CA PRO A 48 0.40 5.20 10.37
C PRO A 48 -0.40 6.42 9.92
N LYS A 49 -1.46 6.76 10.65
CA LYS A 49 -2.35 7.89 10.34
C LYS A 49 -1.60 9.19 10.07
N ASP A 50 -0.57 9.49 10.87
CA ASP A 50 0.19 10.73 10.70
C ASP A 50 1.00 10.77 9.40
N ARG A 51 1.52 9.61 8.97
CA ARG A 51 2.21 9.47 7.68
C ARG A 51 1.22 9.57 6.51
N VAL A 52 0.00 9.03 6.65
CA VAL A 52 -1.08 9.25 5.67
C VAL A 52 -1.38 10.75 5.55
N ASN A 53 -1.60 11.44 6.68
CA ASN A 53 -1.88 12.88 6.66
C ASN A 53 -0.75 13.69 6.03
N GLU A 54 0.50 13.30 6.25
CA GLU A 54 1.66 13.92 5.60
C GLU A 54 1.59 13.76 4.08
N LEU A 55 1.41 12.53 3.57
CA LEU A 55 1.33 12.26 2.13
C LEU A 55 0.18 13.02 1.45
N LEU A 56 -0.96 13.15 2.14
CA LEU A 56 -2.06 13.99 1.67
C LEU A 56 -1.67 15.47 1.61
N ARG A 57 -0.99 15.98 2.65
CA ARG A 57 -0.56 17.38 2.73
C ARG A 57 0.45 17.74 1.63
N ILE A 58 1.41 16.86 1.35
CA ILE A 58 2.43 17.07 0.31
C ILE A 58 1.97 16.65 -1.09
N LYS A 59 0.70 16.23 -1.23
CA LYS A 59 0.07 15.82 -2.50
C LYS A 59 0.71 14.60 -3.17
N GLU A 60 1.36 13.74 -2.39
CA GLU A 60 1.88 12.43 -2.85
C GLU A 60 0.89 11.28 -2.60
N GLY A 61 -0.21 11.55 -1.90
CA GLY A 61 -1.27 10.58 -1.63
C GLY A 61 -2.66 11.13 -1.90
N LYS A 62 -3.61 10.21 -2.10
CA LYS A 62 -5.06 10.50 -2.16
C LYS A 62 -5.80 9.72 -1.06
N PRO A 63 -6.91 10.25 -0.53
CA PRO A 63 -7.73 9.53 0.44
C PRO A 63 -8.21 8.19 -0.12
N TYR A 64 -8.26 7.16 0.72
CA TYR A 64 -8.79 5.86 0.32
C TYR A 64 -10.19 5.62 0.91
N ASP A 65 -11.16 5.34 0.04
CA ASP A 65 -12.49 4.84 0.36
C ASP A 65 -12.61 3.40 -0.18
N PRO A 66 -12.97 2.39 0.65
CA PRO A 66 -13.17 1.03 0.18
C PRO A 66 -14.52 0.81 -0.54
N GLY A 67 -15.28 1.87 -0.84
CA GLY A 67 -16.55 1.84 -1.55
C GLY A 67 -17.78 1.94 -0.65
N ASN A 68 -17.62 2.45 0.58
CA ASN A 68 -18.71 2.58 1.55
C ASN A 68 -18.93 4.02 2.06
N GLY A 69 -18.27 5.00 1.43
CA GLY A 69 -18.38 6.41 1.80
C GLY A 69 -17.52 6.80 3.01
N LYS A 70 -16.71 5.88 3.56
CA LYS A 70 -15.88 6.14 4.75
C LYS A 70 -14.40 6.07 4.40
N ILE A 71 -13.74 7.22 4.48
CA ILE A 71 -12.29 7.32 4.33
C ILE A 71 -11.57 6.56 5.45
N MET A 72 -10.66 5.67 5.06
CA MET A 72 -9.81 4.92 5.97
C MET A 72 -8.54 5.72 6.30
N LYS A 73 -8.41 6.16 7.55
CA LYS A 73 -7.34 7.09 7.99
C LYS A 73 -5.93 6.49 8.03
N GLU A 74 -5.79 5.17 7.93
CA GLU A 74 -4.50 4.46 7.89
C GLU A 74 -4.19 3.90 6.50
N TRP A 75 -4.97 4.29 5.49
CA TRP A 75 -4.81 3.81 4.12
C TRP A 75 -4.78 4.99 3.16
N VAL A 76 -3.88 4.90 2.20
CA VAL A 76 -3.64 5.97 1.24
C VAL A 76 -3.45 5.36 -0.15
N ILE A 77 -4.05 6.00 -1.15
CA ILE A 77 -3.76 5.70 -2.54
C ILE A 77 -2.47 6.45 -2.89
N ILE A 78 -1.48 5.77 -3.43
CA ILE A 78 -0.30 6.42 -4.01
C ILE A 78 -0.49 6.47 -5.53
N PRO A 79 -0.68 7.66 -6.11
CA PRO A 79 -0.86 7.80 -7.55
C PRO A 79 0.31 7.25 -8.38
N VAL A 80 0.04 6.90 -9.64
CA VAL A 80 1.02 6.29 -10.56
C VAL A 80 2.16 7.24 -10.94
N GLU A 81 1.92 8.55 -10.87
CA GLU A 81 2.96 9.58 -11.04
C GLU A 81 4.10 9.49 -10.00
N PHE A 82 3.87 8.80 -8.86
CA PHE A 82 4.87 8.54 -7.83
C PHE A 82 5.33 7.07 -7.79
N SER A 83 5.19 6.35 -8.92
CA SER A 83 5.55 4.93 -9.05
C SER A 83 7.02 4.61 -8.81
N ASP A 84 7.91 5.58 -9.01
CA ASP A 84 9.32 5.54 -8.64
C ASP A 84 9.52 5.35 -7.13
N LYS A 85 8.58 5.84 -6.32
CA LYS A 85 8.60 5.75 -4.85
C LYS A 85 7.81 4.56 -4.29
N TRP A 86 7.04 3.83 -5.10
CA TRP A 86 6.15 2.77 -4.61
C TRP A 86 6.88 1.69 -3.81
N ILE A 87 8.07 1.26 -4.23
CA ILE A 87 8.86 0.27 -3.46
C ILE A 87 9.18 0.82 -2.06
N ASN A 88 9.57 2.09 -1.96
CA ASN A 88 9.95 2.70 -0.68
C ASN A 88 8.74 2.85 0.25
N TYR A 89 7.61 3.35 -0.26
CA TYR A 89 6.40 3.42 0.57
C TYR A 89 5.88 2.04 0.96
N THR A 90 6.04 1.02 0.09
CA THR A 90 5.66 -0.36 0.44
C THR A 90 6.55 -0.93 1.53
N LYS A 91 7.85 -0.56 1.58
CA LYS A 91 8.75 -0.93 2.69
C LYS A 91 8.28 -0.29 4.00
N GLU A 92 7.90 1.00 3.97
CA GLU A 92 7.30 1.68 5.13
C GLU A 92 6.03 0.95 5.60
N ALA A 93 5.15 0.60 4.66
CA ALA A 93 3.91 -0.11 4.94
C ALA A 93 4.15 -1.51 5.54
N LYS A 94 5.12 -2.26 5.00
CA LYS A 94 5.54 -3.56 5.54
C LYS A 94 6.01 -3.42 7.00
N LYS A 95 6.91 -2.47 7.26
CA LYS A 95 7.45 -2.19 8.60
C LYS A 95 6.34 -1.82 9.59
N PHE A 96 5.37 -1.01 9.15
CA PHE A 96 4.21 -0.69 9.98
C PHE A 96 3.33 -1.91 10.26
N ALA A 97 3.05 -2.75 9.25
CA ALA A 97 2.28 -3.96 9.47
C ALA A 97 2.97 -4.96 10.40
N GLU A 98 4.30 -5.05 10.36
CA GLU A 98 5.10 -5.81 11.32
C GLU A 98 4.93 -5.29 12.75
N SER A 99 4.99 -3.96 12.96
CA SER A 99 4.83 -3.38 14.29
C SER A 99 3.43 -3.59 14.90
N LEU A 100 2.45 -4.03 14.11
CA LEU A 100 1.10 -4.37 14.56
C LEU A 100 0.93 -5.86 14.93
N ILE A 101 1.98 -6.66 14.81
CA ILE A 101 1.99 -8.07 15.18
C ILE A 101 2.37 -8.17 16.66
N LYS A 102 1.48 -8.80 17.45
CA LYS A 102 1.74 -9.18 18.84
C LYS A 102 2.52 -10.48 18.91
#